data_AF-A0A847KQ48-F1
#
_entry.id   AF-A0A847KQ48-F1
#
_cell.length_a   1.000
_cell.length_b   1.000
_cell.length_c   1.000
_cell.angle_alpha   90.00
_cell.angle_beta   90.00
_cell.angle_gamma   90.00
#
_symmetry.space_group_name_H-M   'P 1'
#
loop_
_entity.id
_entity.type
_entity.pdbx_description
1 polymer ?
#
loop_
_entity_poly.entity_id
_entity_poly.type
_entity_poly.pdbx_seq_one_letter_code
_entity_poly.pdbx_strand_id
1 'polypeptide(L)'
;MRADRALIESLVNARKNKGLSQDQVAELMGCDQAAVSRFERFTHDPHMSTVRRYALAVGVEVTHHVGRQRADRPIDESVRDYLTHTASAGAWKQGVERVPRFVSSRMHKHG
;
A
#
# COMPACT_ATOMS: atom_id res chain seq x y z
N MET A 1 4.93 -1.40 2.37
CA MET A 1 4.54 -2.28 3.50
C MET A 1 4.43 -1.53 4.82
N ARG A 2 5.53 -1.08 5.46
CA ARG A 2 5.42 -0.32 6.74
C ARG A 2 4.63 0.98 6.59
N ALA A 3 4.87 1.73 5.50
CA ALA A 3 4.15 2.97 5.21
C ALA A 3 2.65 2.74 4.97
N ASP A 4 2.29 1.72 4.19
CA ASP A 4 0.88 1.39 3.89
C ASP A 4 0.13 0.98 5.16
N ARG A 5 0.75 0.16 6.01
CA ARG A 5 0.14 -0.21 7.29
C ARG A 5 -0.02 0.99 8.21
N ALA A 6 0.99 1.87 8.28
CA ALA A 6 0.90 3.10 9.06
C ALA A 6 -0.23 4.02 8.56
N LEU A 7 -0.41 4.14 7.24
CA LEU A 7 -1.53 4.88 6.65
C LEU A 7 -2.89 4.33 7.11
N ILE A 8 -3.07 3.01 7.05
CA ILE A 8 -4.32 2.37 7.49
C ILE A 8 -4.53 2.55 9.00
N GLU A 9 -3.49 2.37 9.82
CA GLU A 9 -3.55 2.62 11.26
C GLU A 9 -3.96 4.08 11.55
N SER A 10 -3.41 5.07 10.83
CA SER A 10 -3.80 6.48 10.96
C SER A 10 -5.27 6.72 10.62
N LEU A 11 -5.79 6.09 9.56
CA LEU A 11 -7.20 6.18 9.19
C LEU A 11 -8.12 5.54 10.25
N VAL A 12 -7.75 4.37 10.76
CA VAL A 12 -8.49 3.69 11.84
C VAL A 12 -8.49 4.52 13.11
N ASN A 13 -7.38 5.17 13.44
CA ASN A 13 -7.31 6.08 14.59
C ASN A 13 -8.19 7.31 14.38
N ALA A 14 -8.22 7.89 13.18
CA ALA A 14 -9.13 9.00 12.86
C ALA A 14 -10.60 8.59 13.06
N ARG A 15 -11.01 7.40 12.61
CA ARG A 15 -12.34 6.84 12.87
C ARG A 15 -12.65 6.79 14.38
N LYS A 16 -11.75 6.17 15.15
CA LYS A 16 -11.91 5.98 16.60
C LYS A 16 -12.00 7.32 17.33
N ASN A 17 -11.17 8.29 16.96
CA ASN A 17 -11.18 9.64 17.55
C ASN A 17 -12.49 10.40 17.28
N LYS A 18 -13.17 10.10 16.17
CA LYS A 18 -14.50 10.63 15.85
C LYS A 18 -15.65 9.82 16.47
N GLY A 19 -15.36 8.74 17.20
CA GLY A 19 -16.37 7.90 17.84
C GLY A 19 -17.22 7.08 16.86
N LEU A 20 -16.80 6.96 15.59
CA LEU A 20 -17.57 6.25 14.57
C LEU A 20 -17.38 4.73 14.71
N SER A 21 -18.46 3.96 14.64
CA SER A 21 -18.41 2.49 14.52
C SER A 21 -17.99 2.06 13.12
N GLN A 22 -17.61 0.78 12.96
CA GLN A 22 -17.34 0.22 11.62
C GLN A 22 -18.60 0.22 10.75
N ASP A 23 -19.79 0.03 11.34
CA ASP A 23 -21.07 0.04 10.62
C ASP A 23 -21.40 1.43 10.08
N GLN A 24 -21.18 2.48 10.89
CA GLN A 24 -21.41 3.86 10.47
C GLN A 24 -20.49 4.26 9.31
N VAL A 25 -19.22 3.83 9.36
CA VAL A 25 -18.29 4.04 8.23
C VAL A 25 -18.74 3.25 7.00
N ALA A 26 -19.23 2.02 7.18
CA ALA A 26 -19.73 1.20 6.08
C ALA A 26 -20.93 1.84 5.36
N GLU A 27 -21.87 2.41 6.13
CA GLU A 27 -23.00 3.18 5.61
C GLU A 27 -22.53 4.38 4.79
N LEU A 28 -21.59 5.17 5.32
CA LEU A 28 -21.00 6.32 4.62
C LEU A 28 -20.22 5.92 3.36
N MET A 29 -19.61 4.74 3.36
CA MET A 29 -18.86 4.20 2.23
C MET A 29 -19.74 3.46 1.20
N GLY A 30 -21.01 3.22 1.50
CA GLY A 30 -21.92 2.42 0.68
C GLY A 30 -21.48 0.95 0.56
N CYS A 31 -20.97 0.34 1.63
CA CYS A 31 -20.55 -1.06 1.66
C CYS A 31 -21.01 -1.77 2.94
N ASP A 32 -20.71 -3.07 3.05
CA ASP A 32 -20.97 -3.83 4.28
C ASP A 32 -19.87 -3.63 5.34
N GLN A 33 -20.22 -3.86 6.61
CA GLN A 33 -19.26 -3.79 7.73
C GLN A 33 -18.06 -4.72 7.53
N ALA A 34 -18.27 -5.91 6.94
CA ALA A 34 -17.19 -6.86 6.74
C ALA A 34 -16.11 -6.29 5.79
N ALA A 35 -16.49 -5.45 4.82
CA ALA A 35 -15.57 -4.75 3.94
C ALA A 35 -14.73 -3.72 4.71
N VAL A 36 -15.35 -2.95 5.61
CA VAL A 36 -14.64 -2.05 6.53
C VAL A 36 -13.70 -2.86 7.43
N SER A 37 -14.18 -3.94 8.02
CA SER A 37 -13.38 -4.80 8.89
C SER A 37 -12.16 -5.42 8.18
N ARG A 38 -12.33 -5.86 6.92
CA ARG A 38 -11.23 -6.37 6.09
C ARG A 38 -10.20 -5.28 5.77
N PHE A 39 -10.66 -4.07 5.47
CA PHE A 39 -9.83 -2.89 5.25
C PHE A 39 -9.00 -2.55 6.50
N GLU A 40 -9.64 -2.45 7.67
CA GLU A 40 -8.96 -2.08 8.93
C GLU A 40 -7.94 -3.13 9.39
N ARG A 41 -8.17 -4.41 9.06
CA ARG A 41 -7.21 -5.49 9.36
C ARG A 41 -6.05 -5.57 8.37
N PHE A 42 -6.07 -4.78 7.30
CA PHE A 42 -5.07 -4.81 6.23
C PHE A 42 -4.80 -6.23 5.68
N THR A 43 -5.87 -7.01 5.54
CA THR A 43 -5.78 -8.43 5.10
C THR A 43 -5.53 -8.57 3.60
N HIS A 44 -5.77 -7.51 2.84
CA HIS A 44 -5.58 -7.42 1.40
C HIS A 44 -5.04 -6.05 1.06
N ASP A 45 -4.35 -5.93 -0.07
CA ASP A 45 -3.91 -4.64 -0.61
C ASP A 45 -5.13 -3.81 -1.05
N PRO A 46 -5.51 -2.74 -0.32
CA PRO A 46 -6.70 -1.99 -0.66
C PRO A 46 -6.41 -1.10 -1.87
N HIS A 47 -7.34 -1.07 -2.83
CA HIS A 47 -7.28 -0.07 -3.89
C HIS A 47 -7.26 1.35 -3.30
N MET A 48 -6.52 2.24 -3.95
CA MET A 48 -6.47 3.66 -3.56
C MET A 48 -7.85 4.32 -3.52
N SER A 49 -8.82 3.86 -4.33
CA SER A 49 -10.20 4.33 -4.26
C SER A 49 -10.88 3.99 -2.93
N THR A 50 -10.55 2.84 -2.33
CA THR A 50 -11.08 2.40 -1.03
C THR A 50 -10.47 3.23 0.09
N VAL A 51 -9.16 3.47 0.04
CA VAL A 51 -8.46 4.37 0.97
C VAL A 51 -9.10 5.76 0.97
N ARG A 52 -9.32 6.35 -0.21
CA ARG A 52 -9.95 7.67 -0.33
C ARG A 52 -11.40 7.69 0.16
N ARG A 53 -12.21 6.67 -0.15
CA ARG A 53 -13.59 6.56 0.35
C ARG A 53 -13.63 6.47 1.88
N TYR A 54 -12.74 5.69 2.48
CA TYR A 54 -12.63 5.60 3.93
C TYR A 54 -12.21 6.94 4.53
N ALA A 55 -11.19 7.61 3.97
CA ALA A 55 -10.74 8.92 4.42
C ALA A 55 -11.86 9.97 4.40
N LEU A 56 -12.64 10.01 3.32
CA LEU A 56 -13.84 10.86 3.21
C LEU A 56 -14.89 10.51 4.28
N ALA A 57 -15.19 9.22 4.47
CA ALA A 57 -16.16 8.76 5.47
C ALA A 57 -15.76 9.15 6.90
N VAL A 58 -14.46 9.17 7.21
CA VAL A 58 -13.93 9.61 8.50
C VAL A 58 -13.51 11.08 8.48
N GLY A 59 -13.83 11.84 7.43
CA GLY A 59 -13.58 13.28 7.28
C GLY A 59 -12.12 13.71 7.50
N VAL A 60 -11.19 13.04 6.80
CA VAL A 60 -9.77 13.39 6.72
C VAL A 60 -9.30 13.33 5.26
N GLU A 61 -8.13 13.91 5.00
CA GLU A 61 -7.47 13.87 3.69
C GLU A 61 -6.28 12.90 3.70
N VAL A 62 -6.00 12.28 2.54
CA VAL A 62 -4.81 11.45 2.32
C VAL A 62 -3.95 12.11 1.26
N THR A 63 -2.69 12.41 1.61
CA THR A 63 -1.70 13.03 0.72
C THR A 63 -0.64 12.02 0.31
N HIS A 64 -0.15 12.13 -0.92
CA HIS A 64 0.89 11.26 -1.47
C HIS A 64 2.23 11.98 -1.59
N HIS A 65 3.29 11.29 -1.20
CA HIS A 65 4.67 11.77 -1.35
C HIS A 65 5.53 10.69 -2.02
N VAL A 66 6.36 11.11 -2.97
CA VAL A 66 7.35 10.26 -3.62
C VAL A 66 8.73 10.67 -3.13
N GLY A 67 9.44 9.73 -2.51
CA GLY A 67 10.78 9.93 -1.98
C GLY A 67 11.82 9.10 -2.72
N ARG A 68 13.09 9.43 -2.52
CA ARG A 68 14.20 8.64 -3.06
C ARG A 68 14.28 7.30 -2.33
N GLN A 69 14.28 6.21 -3.08
CA GLN A 69 14.59 4.89 -2.54
C GLN A 69 16.04 4.86 -2.04
N ARG A 70 16.32 4.10 -0.96
CA ARG A 70 17.68 3.98 -0.42
C ARG A 70 18.68 3.68 -1.54
N ALA A 71 19.70 4.51 -1.67
CA ALA A 71 20.61 4.51 -2.82
C ALA A 71 21.58 3.31 -2.85
N ASP A 72 21.66 2.54 -1.75
CA ASP A 72 22.56 1.41 -1.60
C ASP A 72 21.97 0.08 -2.11
N ARG A 73 20.66 0.00 -2.31
CA ARG A 73 20.00 -1.24 -2.75
C ARG A 73 19.76 -1.26 -4.26
N PRO A 74 20.27 -2.28 -4.98
CA PRO A 74 19.90 -2.51 -6.36
C PRO A 74 18.37 -2.58 -6.57
N ILE A 75 17.90 -2.06 -7.71
CA ILE A 75 16.46 -1.99 -8.03
C ILE A 75 15.86 -3.40 -8.16
N ASP A 76 16.59 -4.33 -8.76
CA ASP A 76 16.16 -5.72 -8.97
C ASP A 76 15.92 -6.46 -7.66
N GLU A 77 16.79 -6.26 -6.67
CA GLU A 77 16.64 -6.81 -5.33
C GLU A 77 15.42 -6.23 -4.63
N SER A 78 15.21 -4.92 -4.76
CA SER A 78 14.06 -4.23 -4.18
C SER A 78 12.72 -4.68 -4.78
N VAL A 79 12.68 -4.89 -6.09
CA VAL A 79 11.51 -5.42 -6.80
C VAL A 79 11.23 -6.86 -6.37
N ARG A 80 12.26 -7.70 -6.28
CA ARG A 80 12.12 -9.09 -5.80
C ARG A 80 11.57 -9.14 -4.38
N ASP A 81 12.09 -8.31 -3.48
CA ASP A 81 11.65 -8.22 -2.09
C ASP A 81 10.16 -7.84 -2.00
N TYR A 82 9.74 -6.84 -2.78
CA TYR A 82 8.33 -6.45 -2.87
C TYR A 82 7.43 -7.58 -3.40
N LEU A 83 7.85 -8.24 -4.49
CA LEU A 83 7.08 -9.33 -5.09
C LEU A 83 7.05 -10.59 -4.22
N THR A 84 8.04 -10.79 -3.33
CA THR A 84 8.07 -11.94 -2.40
C THR A 84 7.12 -11.73 -1.22
N HIS A 85 6.97 -10.49 -0.76
CA HIS A 85 6.26 -10.18 0.49
C HIS A 85 4.84 -9.64 0.29
N THR A 86 4.34 -9.50 -0.94
CA THR A 86 2.98 -9.02 -1.22
C THR A 86 2.03 -10.15 -1.63
N ALA A 87 0.79 -10.11 -1.13
CA ALA A 87 -0.25 -11.09 -1.48
C ALA A 87 -0.64 -11.05 -2.99
N SER A 88 -0.35 -9.95 -3.68
CA SER A 88 -0.52 -9.79 -5.14
C SER A 88 0.47 -10.60 -5.98
N ALA A 89 1.44 -11.30 -5.37
CA ALA A 89 2.44 -12.12 -6.07
C ALA A 89 1.83 -13.25 -6.93
N GLY A 90 0.59 -13.66 -6.65
CA GLY A 90 -0.12 -14.68 -7.44
C GLY A 90 -0.29 -14.30 -8.92
N ALA A 91 -0.48 -13.02 -9.23
CA ALA A 91 -0.71 -12.54 -10.60
C ALA A 91 0.59 -12.32 -11.41
N TRP A 92 1.74 -12.22 -10.73
CA TRP A 92 3.03 -11.88 -11.35
C TRP A 92 4.10 -12.97 -11.21
N LYS A 93 3.72 -14.23 -10.92
CA LYS A 93 4.67 -15.35 -10.86
C LYS A 93 5.49 -15.53 -12.15
N GLN A 94 4.91 -15.21 -13.31
CA GLN A 94 5.63 -15.20 -14.60
C GLN A 94 6.50 -13.94 -14.85
N GLY A 95 6.44 -12.93 -13.99
CA GLY A 95 7.23 -11.70 -14.09
C GLY A 95 8.57 -11.77 -13.36
N VAL A 96 8.63 -12.53 -12.25
CA VAL A 96 9.83 -12.69 -11.42
C VAL A 96 10.96 -13.42 -12.18
N GLU A 97 10.61 -14.41 -13.01
CA GLU A 97 11.56 -15.11 -13.89
C GLU A 97 12.01 -14.27 -15.10
N ARG A 98 11.25 -13.23 -15.46
CA ARG A 98 11.52 -12.35 -16.61
C ARG A 98 12.16 -11.02 -16.24
N VAL A 99 12.46 -10.74 -14.97
CA VAL A 99 13.25 -9.56 -14.59
C VAL A 99 14.63 -9.73 -15.24
N PRO A 100 14.96 -8.95 -16.28
CA PRO A 100 16.22 -9.15 -16.97
C PRO A 100 17.35 -8.84 -15.99
N ARG A 101 18.42 -9.64 -16.02
CA ARG A 101 19.67 -9.40 -15.27
C ARG A 101 20.38 -8.08 -15.65
N PHE A 102 19.75 -7.26 -16.48
CA PHE A 102 20.32 -6.14 -17.25
C PHE A 102 20.21 -4.76 -16.61
N VAL A 103 19.79 -4.63 -15.35
CA VAL A 103 19.96 -3.34 -14.62
C VAL A 103 21.38 -3.22 -14.03
N SER A 104 22.26 -4.20 -14.29
CA SER A 104 23.69 -4.11 -14.00
C SER A 104 24.48 -3.79 -15.27
N SER A 105 24.43 -2.54 -15.74
CA SER A 105 25.58 -1.94 -16.45
C SER A 105 25.37 -0.45 -16.71
N ARG A 106 26.42 0.31 -16.39
CA ARG A 106 26.77 1.65 -16.91
C ARG A 106 26.40 2.88 -16.06
N MET A 107 27.19 3.11 -15.00
CA MET A 107 27.86 4.40 -14.84
C MET A 107 29.36 4.15 -15.02
N HIS A 108 29.89 4.55 -16.18
CA HIS A 108 31.32 4.53 -16.44
C HIS A 108 32.02 5.61 -15.60
N LYS A 109 33.21 5.22 -15.13
CA LYS A 109 34.25 6.00 -14.46
C LYS A 109 34.44 7.38 -15.12
N HIS A 110 34.44 8.44 -14.31
CA HIS A 110 35.17 9.65 -14.66
C HIS A 110 36.66 9.35 -14.54
N GLY A 111 37.38 9.54 -15.65
CA GLY A 111 38.80 9.85 -15.63
C GLY A 111 39.02 11.33 -15.42
#